data_AF-A0A0T9QYY1-F1
#
_entry.id   AF-A0A0T9QYY1-F1
#
_cell.length_a   1.000
_cell.length_b   1.000
_cell.length_c   1.000
_cell.angle_alpha   90.00
_cell.angle_beta   90.00
_cell.angle_gamma   90.00
#
_symmetry.space_group_name_H-M   'P 1'
#
loop_
_entity.id
_entity.type
_entity.pdbx_description
1 polymer ?
#
loop_
_entity_poly.entity_id
_entity_poly.type
_entity_poly.pdbx_seq_one_letter_code
_entity_poly.pdbx_strand_id
1 'polypeptide(L)'
;MGEGHSNTTGHGARGPTGGIKGGPTGFGGGNPNRGSGWGVSQTPYGPLHNYNPGQFGHGNRRGSNRGGNRNSKAAVVNLAQNPELQSYMAVGGMPAVITLIDGRWGVTLSRLPAVAAFVEGHLVRVGSWLIRTSPVGVAIMGMMPSRIAPDPPIGAYFTTSTLPADRVTDTPKETLKTVTDVAVNIRISDVTEEGVQKAILIKAPTAIQRVPVIQAITTTRPGVFTAAIPGITPMHISVVDIITPVNVPTPKLSAARPVVTPIEHADFKEIHTPTGRHTHDAIIVFPDSANIEPRYLSVIRITNVDELMREARNTYEIARSEREAAERAMMPPFNSVIDELKREKSLTDKQVTEIAAHIILLESNIPLLQQEEAKIWQQHDAYGGHDNKWAFRYFNERLGLKGLALVKQGEVNTLNVARRIFLHRLTLIFA
;
A
#
# COMPACT_ATOMS: atom_id res chain seq x y z
N MET A 1 -36.38 -61.99 22.97
CA MET A 1 -35.51 -63.03 23.57
C MET A 1 -34.57 -63.47 22.46
N GLY A 2 -33.36 -62.91 22.38
CA GLY A 2 -32.12 -63.40 23.04
C GLY A 2 -31.36 -64.29 22.03
N GLU A 3 -30.35 -63.77 21.33
CA GLU A 3 -28.89 -63.78 21.64
C GLU A 3 -28.14 -65.08 21.33
N GLY A 4 -26.96 -64.95 20.69
CA GLY A 4 -25.91 -66.00 20.62
C GLY A 4 -25.03 -65.99 19.36
N HIS A 5 -23.73 -65.67 19.52
CA HIS A 5 -22.71 -65.31 18.51
C HIS A 5 -21.83 -66.49 17.99
N SER A 6 -21.09 -66.31 16.87
CA SER A 6 -19.60 -66.49 16.78
C SER A 6 -18.99 -66.31 15.35
N ASN A 7 -18.31 -65.16 15.17
CA ASN A 7 -16.99 -64.88 14.56
C ASN A 7 -16.51 -65.36 13.16
N THR A 8 -16.92 -64.60 12.13
CA THR A 8 -16.17 -63.66 11.23
C THR A 8 -14.69 -63.86 10.83
N THR A 9 -14.18 -63.45 9.66
CA THR A 9 -14.55 -63.20 8.22
C THR A 9 -13.29 -62.54 7.62
N GLY A 10 -12.92 -62.55 6.33
CA GLY A 10 -13.58 -62.96 5.09
C GLY A 10 -12.66 -62.63 3.89
N HIS A 11 -12.71 -63.50 2.88
CA HIS A 11 -12.00 -63.49 1.60
C HIS A 11 -12.80 -62.85 0.46
N GLY A 12 -12.14 -62.61 -0.69
CA GLY A 12 -12.69 -62.88 -2.03
C GLY A 12 -12.92 -61.62 -2.88
N ALA A 13 -12.26 -61.32 -4.00
CA ALA A 13 -11.84 -62.05 -5.20
C ALA A 13 -12.88 -62.10 -6.35
N ARG A 14 -12.42 -61.62 -7.53
CA ARG A 14 -12.76 -61.96 -8.95
C ARG A 14 -13.69 -61.03 -9.77
N GLY A 15 -13.05 -60.16 -10.59
CA GLY A 15 -13.09 -59.99 -12.08
C GLY A 15 -14.43 -59.96 -12.86
N PRO A 16 -14.44 -59.79 -14.23
CA PRO A 16 -13.30 -59.88 -15.18
C PRO A 16 -13.27 -58.93 -16.44
N THR A 17 -12.05 -58.80 -17.01
CA THR A 17 -11.61 -58.79 -18.45
C THR A 17 -11.88 -57.69 -19.50
N GLY A 18 -10.79 -57.31 -20.20
CA GLY A 18 -10.68 -56.85 -21.61
C GLY A 18 -9.45 -55.95 -21.88
N GLY A 19 -8.22 -56.45 -22.10
CA GLY A 19 -7.57 -56.70 -23.41
C GLY A 19 -7.04 -55.40 -24.07
N ILE A 20 -5.74 -55.14 -24.31
CA ILE A 20 -4.88 -55.70 -25.38
C ILE A 20 -3.38 -55.42 -25.05
N LYS A 21 -2.50 -56.39 -25.38
CA LYS A 21 -1.02 -56.32 -25.38
C LYS A 21 -0.46 -55.82 -26.72
N GLY A 22 0.62 -55.06 -26.69
CA GLY A 22 1.58 -54.88 -27.79
C GLY A 22 2.73 -53.93 -27.40
N GLY A 23 3.96 -54.45 -27.22
CA GLY A 23 5.19 -53.63 -27.04
C GLY A 23 5.83 -53.26 -28.40
N PRO A 24 7.14 -52.93 -28.50
CA PRO A 24 8.18 -52.76 -27.46
C PRO A 24 9.13 -51.53 -27.65
N THR A 25 9.85 -51.10 -26.60
CA THR A 25 11.33 -50.80 -26.54
C THR A 25 11.69 -49.87 -25.35
N GLY A 26 12.88 -50.13 -24.77
CA GLY A 26 13.67 -49.48 -23.69
C GLY A 26 13.18 -48.18 -23.04
N PHE A 27 13.42 -47.88 -21.77
CA PHE A 27 14.61 -48.05 -20.92
C PHE A 27 14.11 -48.01 -19.46
N GLY A 28 14.58 -48.84 -18.52
CA GLY A 28 15.87 -48.64 -17.87
C GLY A 28 15.78 -47.66 -16.67
N GLY A 29 15.31 -48.18 -15.53
CA GLY A 29 15.72 -47.82 -14.15
C GLY A 29 15.86 -46.35 -13.72
N GLY A 30 14.98 -45.92 -12.80
CA GLY A 30 15.25 -44.80 -11.91
C GLY A 30 14.01 -44.31 -11.20
N ASN A 31 13.86 -44.63 -9.92
CA ASN A 31 12.84 -44.03 -9.05
C ASN A 31 13.17 -42.52 -8.90
N PRO A 32 12.34 -41.58 -9.41
CA PRO A 32 12.66 -40.15 -9.36
C PRO A 32 12.48 -39.55 -7.94
N ASN A 33 12.01 -40.34 -6.98
CA ASN A 33 11.67 -39.88 -5.63
C ASN A 33 12.77 -40.20 -4.60
N ARG A 34 13.99 -39.70 -4.83
CA ARG A 34 14.98 -39.55 -3.74
C ARG A 34 15.62 -38.15 -3.78
N GLY A 35 15.05 -37.24 -2.99
CA GLY A 35 15.71 -36.03 -2.50
C GLY A 35 15.07 -34.70 -2.89
N SER A 36 14.97 -33.80 -1.89
CA SER A 36 14.66 -32.36 -1.94
C SER A 36 13.20 -31.88 -2.17
N GLY A 37 12.19 -32.75 -2.20
CA GLY A 37 10.77 -32.32 -2.20
C GLY A 37 10.28 -31.73 -3.53
N TRP A 38 11.09 -31.81 -4.58
CA TRP A 38 10.75 -31.47 -5.95
C TRP A 38 10.72 -32.74 -6.80
N GLY A 39 9.59 -33.00 -7.46
CA GLY A 39 9.40 -34.10 -8.39
C GLY A 39 9.20 -33.60 -9.82
N VAL A 40 9.49 -34.47 -10.79
CA VAL A 40 9.14 -34.26 -12.19
C VAL A 40 8.27 -35.42 -12.62
N SER A 41 7.02 -35.12 -12.97
CA SER A 41 6.07 -36.09 -13.50
C SER A 41 6.08 -35.99 -15.03
N GLN A 42 6.44 -37.08 -15.70
CA GLN A 42 6.41 -37.16 -17.15
C GLN A 42 4.95 -37.32 -17.61
N THR A 43 4.44 -36.37 -18.40
CA THR A 43 3.11 -36.46 -19.02
C THR A 43 3.22 -36.47 -20.55
N PRO A 44 2.19 -36.92 -21.30
CA PRO A 44 2.22 -36.97 -22.76
C PRO A 44 2.43 -35.60 -23.44
N TYR A 45 2.28 -34.50 -22.71
CA TYR A 45 2.46 -33.13 -23.17
C TYR A 45 3.77 -32.49 -22.67
N GLY A 46 4.64 -33.29 -22.04
CA GLY A 46 5.95 -32.88 -21.55
C GLY A 46 6.12 -33.05 -20.03
N PRO A 47 7.34 -32.81 -19.51
CA PRO A 47 7.65 -32.94 -18.09
C PRO A 47 6.98 -31.82 -17.28
N LEU A 48 6.18 -32.19 -16.28
CA LEU A 48 5.57 -31.27 -15.33
C LEU A 48 6.32 -31.34 -14.00
N HIS A 49 6.84 -30.20 -13.56
CA HIS A 49 7.52 -30.07 -12.28
C HIS A 49 6.49 -29.82 -11.18
N ASN A 50 6.49 -30.65 -10.14
CA ASN A 50 5.54 -30.56 -9.03
C ASN A 50 6.25 -30.56 -7.68
N TYR A 51 5.82 -29.66 -6.81
CA TYR A 51 6.31 -29.52 -5.44
C TYR A 51 5.39 -30.28 -4.48
N ASN A 52 5.97 -31.16 -3.65
CA ASN A 52 5.19 -31.96 -2.69
C ASN A 52 5.70 -31.73 -1.25
N PRO A 53 5.03 -30.89 -0.45
CA PRO A 53 5.52 -30.45 0.86
C PRO A 53 5.48 -31.54 1.95
N GLY A 54 4.77 -32.65 1.72
CA GLY A 54 4.59 -33.72 2.71
C GLY A 54 5.82 -34.59 3.01
N GLN A 55 6.97 -34.33 2.39
CA GLN A 55 8.22 -35.10 2.60
C GLN A 55 9.27 -34.39 3.46
N PHE A 56 8.98 -33.22 4.02
CA PHE A 56 9.86 -32.55 4.98
C PHE A 56 9.64 -33.11 6.39
N GLY A 57 10.23 -34.27 6.64
CA GLY A 57 10.30 -34.83 7.99
C GLY A 57 10.60 -36.30 7.92
N HIS A 58 11.83 -36.67 8.28
CA HIS A 58 12.33 -37.95 8.81
C HIS A 58 13.76 -38.20 8.31
N GLY A 59 14.70 -37.41 8.84
CA GLY A 59 16.13 -37.64 8.67
C GLY A 59 16.63 -38.66 9.69
N ASN A 60 16.83 -39.89 9.24
CA ASN A 60 17.52 -40.93 10.00
C ASN A 60 18.98 -40.53 10.25
N ARG A 61 19.40 -40.70 11.51
CA ARG A 61 20.79 -40.60 11.98
C ARG A 61 21.66 -41.64 11.27
N ARG A 62 22.62 -41.21 10.43
CA ARG A 62 23.95 -41.85 10.29
C ARG A 62 24.97 -40.79 9.86
N GLY A 63 26.09 -40.78 10.58
CA GLY A 63 27.15 -39.80 10.40
C GLY A 63 28.02 -40.03 9.18
N SER A 64 28.69 -38.95 8.76
CA SER A 64 30.02 -39.00 8.17
C SER A 64 30.66 -37.62 8.27
N ASN A 65 31.86 -37.61 8.86
CA ASN A 65 32.84 -36.56 8.68
C ASN A 65 33.20 -36.46 7.19
N ARG A 66 33.17 -35.25 6.62
CA ARG A 66 34.20 -34.68 5.72
C ARG A 66 33.70 -33.41 5.02
N GLY A 67 34.59 -32.43 4.97
CA GLY A 67 34.79 -31.61 3.77
C GLY A 67 33.88 -30.39 3.67
N GLY A 68 34.49 -29.21 3.84
CA GLY A 68 33.81 -27.94 3.77
C GLY A 68 33.09 -27.69 2.45
N ASN A 69 31.98 -26.96 2.55
CA ASN A 69 31.54 -26.11 1.46
C ASN A 69 31.01 -24.82 2.08
N ARG A 70 31.71 -23.72 1.79
CA ARG A 70 31.31 -22.35 2.13
C ARG A 70 30.11 -21.98 1.26
N ASN A 71 28.92 -22.43 1.64
CA ASN A 71 27.70 -21.80 1.16
C ASN A 71 27.53 -20.52 1.98
N SER A 72 28.01 -19.41 1.44
CA SER A 72 27.69 -18.05 1.87
C SER A 72 26.18 -17.84 1.76
N LYS A 73 25.44 -18.28 2.78
CA LYS A 73 24.11 -17.74 3.06
C LYS A 73 24.32 -16.25 3.31
N ALA A 74 23.78 -15.40 2.44
CA ALA A 74 23.80 -13.96 2.63
C ALA A 74 23.39 -13.65 4.08
N ALA A 75 24.28 -12.99 4.83
CA ALA A 75 24.00 -12.62 6.20
C ALA A 75 22.74 -11.74 6.24
N VAL A 76 21.78 -12.05 7.10
CA VAL A 76 20.60 -11.20 7.31
C VAL A 76 21.09 -9.84 7.78
N VAL A 77 20.76 -8.78 7.04
CA VAL A 77 21.17 -7.41 7.37
C VAL A 77 20.54 -7.02 8.70
N ASN A 78 21.38 -6.58 9.65
CA ASN A 78 20.90 -6.04 10.92
C ASN A 78 20.43 -4.59 10.72
N LEU A 79 19.11 -4.40 10.62
CA LEU A 79 18.49 -3.09 10.38
C LEU A 79 18.51 -2.15 11.60
N ALA A 80 18.71 -2.66 12.82
CA ALA A 80 18.94 -1.81 13.99
C ALA A 80 20.32 -1.12 13.93
N GLN A 81 21.31 -1.84 13.38
CA GLN A 81 22.67 -1.33 13.18
C GLN A 81 22.81 -0.53 11.87
N ASN A 82 22.06 -0.90 10.82
CA ASN A 82 22.12 -0.30 9.48
C ASN A 82 20.71 0.13 9.02
N PRO A 83 20.11 1.14 9.68
CA PRO A 83 18.75 1.60 9.37
C PRO A 83 18.59 2.13 7.93
N GLU A 84 19.65 2.67 7.32
CA GLU A 84 19.65 3.12 5.92
C GLU A 84 19.32 2.01 4.90
N LEU A 85 19.50 0.74 5.29
CA LEU A 85 19.22 -0.43 4.44
C LEU A 85 17.76 -0.92 4.58
N GLN A 86 16.92 -0.25 5.38
CA GLN A 86 15.50 -0.62 5.56
C GLN A 86 14.71 -0.55 4.26
N SER A 87 15.02 0.43 3.42
CA SER A 87 14.46 0.55 2.08
C SER A 87 15.49 1.15 1.13
N TYR A 88 15.45 0.66 -0.10
CA TYR A 88 16.30 1.11 -1.17
C TYR A 88 15.45 1.80 -2.22
N MET A 89 15.65 3.10 -2.37
CA MET A 89 15.14 3.86 -3.51
C MET A 89 16.15 3.70 -4.65
N ALA A 90 16.19 2.49 -5.22
CA ALA A 90 16.92 2.17 -6.47
C ALA A 90 16.67 3.21 -7.54
N VAL A 91 15.42 3.64 -7.51
CA VAL A 91 14.80 4.55 -8.42
C VAL A 91 14.35 5.71 -7.48
N GLY A 92 15.09 6.83 -7.40
CA GLY A 92 14.72 8.10 -6.75
C GLY A 92 13.47 8.81 -7.28
N GLY A 93 12.30 8.38 -6.80
CA GLY A 93 10.97 8.83 -7.27
C GLY A 93 9.91 7.74 -7.12
N MET A 94 10.33 6.47 -7.06
CA MET A 94 9.46 5.37 -6.64
C MET A 94 9.29 5.38 -5.11
N PRO A 95 8.07 5.30 -4.58
CA PRO A 95 7.83 5.27 -3.14
C PRO A 95 8.52 4.10 -2.48
N ALA A 96 9.28 4.40 -1.43
CA ALA A 96 9.81 3.40 -0.51
C ALA A 96 8.93 3.36 0.75
N VAL A 97 8.52 2.17 1.18
CA VAL A 97 7.85 1.99 2.48
C VAL A 97 8.91 1.70 3.55
N ILE A 98 9.00 2.54 4.57
CA ILE A 98 9.90 2.40 5.72
C ILE A 98 9.10 2.21 7.02
N THR A 99 9.74 1.66 8.06
CA THR A 99 9.14 1.42 9.39
C THR A 99 10.17 1.66 10.50
N LEU A 100 9.74 2.01 11.71
CA LEU A 100 10.66 2.31 12.80
C LEU A 100 11.27 1.01 13.30
N ILE A 101 12.59 0.88 13.20
CA ILE A 101 13.30 -0.28 13.74
C ILE A 101 14.28 0.23 14.78
N ASP A 102 14.08 -0.17 16.04
CA ASP A 102 14.93 0.20 17.17
C ASP A 102 15.11 1.73 17.31
N GLY A 103 14.01 2.48 17.15
CA GLY A 103 14.02 3.94 17.25
C GLY A 103 14.68 4.67 16.07
N ARG A 104 15.04 3.96 14.98
CA ARG A 104 15.72 4.53 13.82
C ARG A 104 14.98 4.30 12.52
N TRP A 105 14.93 5.36 11.71
CA TRP A 105 14.50 5.31 10.31
C TRP A 105 15.71 5.30 9.40
N GLY A 106 15.60 4.67 8.25
CA GLY A 106 16.56 4.96 7.20
C GLY A 106 16.15 4.54 5.81
N VAL A 107 16.80 5.20 4.86
CA VAL A 107 16.58 5.00 3.43
C VAL A 107 17.90 5.16 2.70
N THR A 108 18.05 4.38 1.64
CA THR A 108 19.15 4.56 0.70
C THR A 108 18.62 5.18 -0.58
N LEU A 109 19.21 6.30 -1.00
CA LEU A 109 18.88 7.06 -2.19
C LEU A 109 19.89 6.79 -3.30
N SER A 110 19.39 6.53 -4.51
CA SER A 110 20.21 6.44 -5.72
C SER A 110 20.52 7.83 -6.27
N ARG A 111 21.77 8.06 -6.70
CA ARG A 111 22.19 9.26 -7.46
C ARG A 111 21.85 9.16 -8.95
N LEU A 112 21.35 8.01 -9.42
CA LEU A 112 21.10 7.80 -10.85
C LEU A 112 20.00 8.74 -11.40
N PRO A 113 20.23 9.38 -12.56
CA PRO A 113 19.26 10.32 -13.17
C PRO A 113 17.94 9.69 -13.61
N ALA A 114 17.91 8.37 -13.80
CA ALA A 114 16.82 7.62 -14.43
C ALA A 114 15.45 7.72 -13.71
N VAL A 115 15.38 8.45 -12.60
CA VAL A 115 14.27 8.35 -11.66
C VAL A 115 13.52 9.63 -11.36
N ALA A 116 14.13 10.74 -11.70
CA ALA A 116 13.35 11.91 -11.98
C ALA A 116 12.20 11.51 -12.96
N ALA A 117 12.41 10.62 -13.93
CA ALA A 117 11.44 10.21 -14.96
C ALA A 117 9.97 9.96 -14.52
N PHE A 118 9.68 9.25 -13.42
CA PHE A 118 8.29 9.00 -13.00
C PHE A 118 7.61 10.31 -12.57
N VAL A 119 8.18 11.00 -11.58
CA VAL A 119 7.63 12.26 -11.08
C VAL A 119 7.78 13.37 -12.11
N GLU A 120 8.87 13.40 -12.88
CA GLU A 120 9.11 14.31 -14.02
C GLU A 120 8.07 14.12 -15.12
N GLY A 121 7.65 12.90 -15.41
CA GLY A 121 6.55 12.64 -16.34
C GLY A 121 5.24 13.29 -15.88
N HIS A 122 5.00 13.36 -14.57
CA HIS A 122 3.93 14.17 -14.02
C HIS A 122 4.25 15.67 -14.04
N LEU A 123 5.46 16.11 -13.66
CA LEU A 123 5.87 17.51 -13.63
C LEU A 123 5.79 18.19 -15.00
N VAL A 124 6.22 17.51 -16.07
CA VAL A 124 6.13 18.01 -17.45
C VAL A 124 4.67 18.27 -17.81
N ARG A 125 3.77 17.35 -17.44
CA ARG A 125 2.33 17.50 -17.69
C ARG A 125 1.69 18.60 -16.84
N VAL A 126 2.11 18.77 -15.57
CA VAL A 126 1.69 19.90 -14.71
C VAL A 126 2.28 21.23 -15.20
N GLY A 127 3.46 21.19 -15.81
CA GLY A 127 4.17 22.34 -16.39
C GLY A 127 3.32 23.10 -17.41
N SER A 128 2.57 22.38 -18.25
CA SER A 128 1.67 22.96 -19.26
C SER A 128 0.47 23.74 -18.70
N TRP A 129 0.22 23.68 -17.38
CA TRP A 129 -0.91 24.33 -16.70
C TRP A 129 -0.56 25.69 -16.05
N LEU A 130 0.60 26.28 -16.39
CA LEU A 130 1.21 27.50 -15.81
C LEU A 130 0.35 28.78 -15.74
N ILE A 131 -0.87 28.81 -16.29
CA ILE A 131 -1.71 30.02 -16.41
C ILE A 131 -2.72 30.16 -15.24
N ARG A 132 -2.76 29.23 -14.28
CA ARG A 132 -3.73 29.29 -13.16
C ARG A 132 -3.16 29.92 -11.90
N THR A 133 -3.98 30.71 -11.22
CA THR A 133 -3.72 31.27 -9.88
C THR A 133 -3.97 30.28 -8.74
N SER A 134 -4.71 29.20 -9.01
CA SER A 134 -5.05 28.14 -8.06
C SER A 134 -4.00 27.03 -8.02
N PRO A 135 -3.74 26.39 -6.86
CA PRO A 135 -2.93 25.18 -6.79
C PRO A 135 -3.53 24.04 -7.62
N VAL A 136 -2.68 23.40 -8.43
CA VAL A 136 -3.05 22.23 -9.24
C VAL A 136 -2.28 21.03 -8.72
N GLY A 137 -2.94 19.88 -8.64
CA GLY A 137 -2.30 18.65 -8.22
C GLY A 137 -2.63 17.46 -9.11
N VAL A 138 -1.78 16.45 -9.01
CA VAL A 138 -1.95 15.14 -9.65
C VAL A 138 -1.61 14.04 -8.66
N ALA A 139 -2.47 13.04 -8.57
CA ALA A 139 -2.20 11.85 -7.76
C ALA A 139 -1.07 11.05 -8.41
N ILE A 140 -0.02 10.78 -7.63
CA ILE A 140 1.14 10.01 -8.08
C ILE A 140 1.20 8.65 -7.40
N MET A 141 0.55 8.48 -6.24
CA MET A 141 0.58 7.24 -5.47
C MET A 141 -0.73 7.03 -4.71
N GLY A 142 -1.23 5.80 -4.70
CA GLY A 142 -2.28 5.33 -3.78
C GLY A 142 -1.65 4.55 -2.64
N MET A 143 -2.09 4.80 -1.40
CA MET A 143 -1.60 4.13 -0.20
C MET A 143 -2.73 3.31 0.43
N MET A 144 -2.51 2.00 0.54
CA MET A 144 -3.45 1.08 1.15
C MET A 144 -2.86 0.45 2.43
N PRO A 145 -3.50 0.61 3.59
CA PRO A 145 -3.03 0.01 4.85
C PRO A 145 -3.16 -1.52 4.87
N SER A 146 -2.34 -2.19 5.69
CA SER A 146 -2.29 -3.66 5.80
C SER A 146 -2.81 -4.21 7.15
N ARG A 147 -3.82 -5.10 7.17
CA ARG A 147 -4.41 -5.67 8.42
C ARG A 147 -3.79 -7.00 8.92
N ILE A 148 -2.75 -7.50 8.26
CA ILE A 148 -2.09 -8.76 8.65
C ILE A 148 -0.98 -8.38 9.64
N ALA A 149 -1.00 -8.86 10.89
CA ALA A 149 0.02 -8.49 11.89
C ALA A 149 0.74 -9.73 12.42
N PRO A 150 2.08 -9.74 12.33
CA PRO A 150 2.94 -9.85 13.51
C PRO A 150 3.99 -8.71 13.64
N ASP A 151 3.96 -7.72 12.74
CA ASP A 151 4.92 -6.60 12.60
C ASP A 151 4.41 -5.29 13.23
N PRO A 152 5.23 -4.20 13.33
CA PRO A 152 4.82 -2.95 13.99
C PRO A 152 3.47 -2.40 13.48
N PRO A 153 2.70 -1.70 14.34
CA PRO A 153 1.39 -1.17 13.96
C PRO A 153 1.45 -0.32 12.70
N ILE A 154 0.42 -0.40 11.85
CA ILE A 154 0.36 0.30 10.54
C ILE A 154 0.73 1.79 10.64
N GLY A 155 0.36 2.46 11.74
CA GLY A 155 0.65 3.89 11.99
C GLY A 155 2.14 4.23 12.15
N ALA A 156 3.03 3.24 12.11
CA ALA A 156 4.48 3.41 12.12
C ALA A 156 5.13 3.23 10.73
N TYR A 157 4.35 3.08 9.67
CA TYR A 157 4.87 3.04 8.30
C TYR A 157 4.81 4.41 7.64
N PHE A 158 5.84 4.71 6.86
CA PHE A 158 5.91 5.92 6.05
C PHE A 158 6.23 5.55 4.61
N THR A 159 5.72 6.34 3.67
CA THR A 159 6.22 6.34 2.29
C THR A 159 7.13 7.53 2.07
N THR A 160 8.23 7.32 1.33
CA THR A 160 9.20 8.36 1.02
C THR A 160 9.35 8.56 -0.48
N SER A 161 9.28 9.82 -0.92
CA SER A 161 9.58 10.25 -2.30
C SER A 161 10.62 11.35 -2.28
N THR A 162 11.52 11.36 -3.28
CA THR A 162 12.61 12.35 -3.37
C THR A 162 12.66 13.02 -4.73
N LEU A 163 13.04 14.30 -4.74
CA LEU A 163 13.30 15.10 -5.94
C LEU A 163 14.61 15.89 -5.78
N PRO A 164 15.30 16.22 -6.87
CA PRO A 164 16.32 17.27 -6.86
C PRO A 164 15.73 18.60 -6.35
N ALA A 165 16.50 19.37 -5.56
CA ALA A 165 15.98 20.61 -4.96
C ALA A 165 15.64 21.69 -6.00
N ASP A 166 16.39 21.76 -7.10
CA ASP A 166 16.18 22.68 -8.22
C ASP A 166 14.87 22.40 -8.99
N ARG A 167 14.24 21.25 -8.76
CA ARG A 167 12.90 20.96 -9.27
C ARG A 167 11.79 21.52 -8.40
N VAL A 168 12.05 21.80 -7.12
CA VAL A 168 11.02 22.28 -6.19
C VAL A 168 11.14 23.75 -5.86
N THR A 169 12.35 24.33 -5.94
CA THR A 169 12.61 25.74 -5.66
C THR A 169 13.58 26.34 -6.67
N ASP A 170 13.37 27.62 -6.99
CA ASP A 170 14.29 28.41 -7.81
C ASP A 170 15.48 28.95 -7.00
N THR A 171 15.52 28.68 -5.69
CA THR A 171 16.58 29.15 -4.80
C THR A 171 17.89 28.44 -5.10
N PRO A 172 18.99 29.18 -5.36
CA PRO A 172 20.28 28.57 -5.69
C PRO A 172 20.81 27.67 -4.58
N LYS A 173 21.50 26.59 -4.96
CA LYS A 173 22.08 25.61 -4.03
C LYS A 173 23.00 26.22 -2.96
N GLU A 174 23.73 27.28 -3.30
CA GLU A 174 24.61 27.96 -2.34
C GLU A 174 23.81 28.73 -1.28
N THR A 175 22.68 29.33 -1.66
CA THR A 175 21.78 30.01 -0.73
C THR A 175 21.12 29.02 0.23
N LEU A 176 20.76 27.82 -0.25
CA LEU A 176 20.21 26.74 0.57
C LEU A 176 21.11 26.33 1.74
N LYS A 177 22.42 26.56 1.67
CA LYS A 177 23.35 26.26 2.77
C LYS A 177 23.17 27.16 4.01
N THR A 178 22.52 28.31 3.84
CA THR A 178 22.47 29.36 4.87
C THR A 178 21.06 29.64 5.42
N VAL A 179 20.02 29.20 4.69
CA VAL A 179 18.62 29.43 5.08
C VAL A 179 18.07 28.23 5.86
N THR A 180 17.06 28.49 6.69
CA THR A 180 16.35 27.47 7.49
C THR A 180 15.11 26.93 6.81
N ASP A 181 14.59 27.66 5.82
CA ASP A 181 13.40 27.33 5.07
C ASP A 181 13.36 28.12 3.77
N VAL A 182 12.64 27.60 2.77
CA VAL A 182 12.62 28.18 1.43
C VAL A 182 11.24 28.04 0.79
N ALA A 183 10.88 29.01 -0.06
CA ALA A 183 9.68 28.91 -0.88
C ALA A 183 9.83 27.80 -1.93
N VAL A 184 8.78 27.02 -2.12
CA VAL A 184 8.72 25.97 -3.13
C VAL A 184 7.51 26.17 -4.05
N ASN A 185 7.70 25.82 -5.32
CA ASN A 185 6.66 25.85 -6.35
C ASN A 185 6.01 24.48 -6.51
N ILE A 186 6.69 23.42 -6.06
CA ILE A 186 6.27 22.03 -6.14
C ILE A 186 6.44 21.38 -4.77
N ARG A 187 5.42 20.63 -4.34
CA ARG A 187 5.44 19.87 -3.10
C ARG A 187 4.77 18.52 -3.30
N ILE A 188 5.24 17.49 -2.61
CA ILE A 188 4.56 16.19 -2.54
C ILE A 188 3.90 16.12 -1.17
N SER A 189 2.58 15.99 -1.14
CA SER A 189 1.80 15.94 0.10
C SER A 189 0.71 14.89 0.03
N ASP A 190 0.25 14.43 1.18
CA ASP A 190 -0.86 13.51 1.28
C ASP A 190 -2.22 14.22 1.21
N VAL A 191 -3.19 13.52 0.65
CA VAL A 191 -4.60 13.89 0.66
C VAL A 191 -5.42 12.64 0.90
N THR A 192 -6.48 12.75 1.69
CA THR A 192 -7.51 11.69 1.75
C THR A 192 -8.60 12.06 0.76
N GLU A 193 -8.72 11.30 -0.32
CA GLU A 193 -9.77 11.44 -1.33
C GLU A 193 -10.50 10.12 -1.49
N GLU A 194 -11.83 10.18 -1.50
CA GLU A 194 -12.67 8.99 -1.72
C GLU A 194 -12.36 7.85 -0.73
N GLY A 195 -11.99 8.21 0.51
CA GLY A 195 -11.67 7.24 1.56
C GLY A 195 -10.30 6.57 1.39
N VAL A 196 -9.50 7.01 0.42
CA VAL A 196 -8.16 6.50 0.14
C VAL A 196 -7.15 7.60 0.37
N GLN A 197 -6.09 7.28 1.13
CA GLN A 197 -4.94 8.19 1.24
C GLN A 197 -4.13 8.11 -0.05
N LYS A 198 -3.89 9.26 -0.67
CA LYS A 198 -3.10 9.42 -1.89
C LYS A 198 -1.96 10.39 -1.63
N ALA A 199 -0.85 10.20 -2.32
CA ALA A 199 0.17 11.25 -2.42
C ALA A 199 -0.07 12.02 -3.71
N ILE A 200 -0.12 13.33 -3.59
CA ILE A 200 -0.34 14.26 -4.68
C ILE A 200 0.89 15.14 -4.86
N LEU A 201 1.28 15.28 -6.12
CA LEU A 201 2.25 16.26 -6.55
C LEU A 201 1.51 17.56 -6.79
N ILE A 202 1.76 18.57 -5.97
CA ILE A 202 1.09 19.87 -6.00
C ILE A 202 2.04 20.87 -6.61
N LYS A 203 1.57 21.59 -7.63
CA LYS A 203 2.19 22.81 -8.12
C LYS A 203 1.35 24.00 -7.67
N ALA A 204 1.96 24.89 -6.90
CA ALA A 204 1.34 26.12 -6.45
C ALA A 204 2.24 27.30 -6.84
N PRO A 205 1.68 28.43 -7.32
CA PRO A 205 2.46 29.65 -7.48
C PRO A 205 3.16 30.02 -6.16
N THR A 206 4.40 30.48 -6.27
CA THR A 206 5.48 30.61 -5.24
C THR A 206 5.10 31.27 -3.90
N ALA A 207 3.91 31.85 -3.77
CA ALA A 207 3.56 32.74 -2.68
C ALA A 207 3.04 32.07 -1.38
N ILE A 208 2.83 30.75 -1.33
CA ILE A 208 2.10 30.13 -0.19
C ILE A 208 2.86 29.00 0.51
N GLN A 209 3.78 28.29 -0.16
CA GLN A 209 4.37 27.07 0.39
C GLN A 209 5.85 27.25 0.73
N ARG A 210 6.19 27.08 2.01
CA ARG A 210 7.58 27.06 2.50
C ARG A 210 7.90 25.69 3.07
N VAL A 211 9.09 25.19 2.80
CA VAL A 211 9.60 23.93 3.37
C VAL A 211 10.89 24.19 4.14
N PRO A 212 11.13 23.47 5.25
CA PRO A 212 12.38 23.51 5.98
C PRO A 212 13.58 23.13 5.10
N VAL A 213 14.71 23.75 5.35
CA VAL A 213 16.01 23.38 4.79
C VAL A 213 16.88 22.82 5.91
N ILE A 214 17.30 21.57 5.76
CA ILE A 214 17.97 20.80 6.81
C ILE A 214 19.40 20.47 6.35
N GLN A 215 20.36 20.85 7.18
CA GLN A 215 21.76 20.48 6.99
C GLN A 215 21.97 19.05 7.50
N ALA A 216 22.34 18.14 6.62
CA ALA A 216 22.61 16.75 6.98
C ALA A 216 23.96 16.63 7.71
N ILE A 217 24.00 15.81 8.75
CA ILE A 217 25.20 15.60 9.57
C ILE A 217 25.83 14.27 9.18
N THR A 218 27.16 14.24 9.01
CA THR A 218 27.90 12.98 8.77
C THR A 218 27.80 12.05 9.98
N THR A 219 27.62 10.76 9.72
CA THR A 219 27.73 9.75 10.78
C THR A 219 29.14 9.14 10.83
N THR A 220 29.38 8.24 11.79
CA THR A 220 30.60 7.42 11.81
C THR A 220 30.68 6.43 10.64
N ARG A 221 29.57 6.17 9.94
CA ARG A 221 29.53 5.30 8.76
C ARG A 221 29.80 6.13 7.49
N PRO A 222 30.79 5.74 6.67
CA PRO A 222 31.06 6.42 5.40
C PRO A 222 29.83 6.43 4.49
N GLY A 223 29.53 7.58 3.89
CA GLY A 223 28.41 7.74 2.96
C GLY A 223 27.01 7.72 3.61
N VAL A 224 26.93 7.69 4.94
CA VAL A 224 25.67 7.73 5.70
C VAL A 224 25.59 9.03 6.49
N PHE A 225 24.44 9.70 6.33
CA PHE A 225 24.13 10.97 6.94
C PHE A 225 22.90 10.87 7.84
N THR A 226 22.74 11.83 8.74
CA THR A 226 21.53 11.99 9.56
C THR A 226 20.86 13.31 9.21
N ALA A 227 19.55 13.27 8.94
CA ALA A 227 18.73 14.45 8.69
C ALA A 227 17.59 14.53 9.72
N ALA A 228 17.45 15.69 10.37
CA ALA A 228 16.40 15.96 11.35
C ALA A 228 15.22 16.70 10.69
N ILE A 229 14.33 15.95 10.05
CA ILE A 229 13.13 16.52 9.41
C ILE A 229 12.09 16.84 10.50
N PRO A 230 11.50 18.05 10.52
CA PRO A 230 10.55 18.42 11.57
C PRO A 230 9.36 17.47 11.69
N GLY A 231 9.09 17.03 12.92
CA GLY A 231 7.97 16.14 13.25
C GLY A 231 8.25 14.64 13.09
N ILE A 232 9.45 14.24 12.67
CA ILE A 232 9.89 12.84 12.66
C ILE A 232 11.23 12.65 13.38
N THR A 233 11.47 11.46 13.92
CA THR A 233 12.78 11.09 14.48
C THR A 233 13.86 11.22 13.39
N PRO A 234 15.09 11.67 13.71
CA PRO A 234 16.14 11.81 12.71
C PRO A 234 16.35 10.56 11.85
N MET A 235 16.43 10.76 10.54
CA MET A 235 16.51 9.70 9.55
C MET A 235 17.94 9.48 9.10
N HIS A 236 18.35 8.21 8.98
CA HIS A 236 19.61 7.82 8.36
C HIS A 236 19.46 7.75 6.84
N ILE A 237 20.25 8.52 6.11
CA ILE A 237 20.19 8.61 4.66
C ILE A 237 21.54 8.16 4.09
N SER A 238 21.53 7.13 3.26
CA SER A 238 22.68 6.75 2.44
C SER A 238 22.44 7.22 1.01
N VAL A 239 23.48 7.73 0.34
CA VAL A 239 23.37 8.20 -1.04
C VAL A 239 24.44 7.51 -1.88
N VAL A 240 24.03 6.71 -2.87
CA VAL A 240 24.93 5.82 -3.63
C VAL A 240 24.92 6.10 -5.14
N ASP A 241 26.10 6.03 -5.77
CA ASP A 241 26.29 6.29 -7.22
C ASP A 241 25.88 5.11 -8.12
N ILE A 242 26.04 3.87 -7.64
CA ILE A 242 25.86 2.66 -8.44
C ILE A 242 24.90 1.71 -7.72
N ILE A 243 23.94 1.16 -8.46
CA ILE A 243 23.24 -0.06 -8.06
C ILE A 243 24.25 -1.20 -8.19
N THR A 244 25.14 -1.36 -7.22
CA THR A 244 25.72 -2.68 -7.02
C THR A 244 24.60 -3.52 -6.43
N PRO A 245 24.20 -4.64 -7.05
CA PRO A 245 23.51 -5.71 -6.32
C PRO A 245 24.56 -6.31 -5.37
N VAL A 246 25.04 -5.53 -4.40
CA VAL A 246 25.38 -6.11 -3.13
C VAL A 246 24.11 -6.88 -2.78
N ASN A 247 24.26 -8.14 -2.44
CA ASN A 247 23.28 -8.88 -1.66
C ASN A 247 22.97 -8.06 -0.41
N VAL A 248 22.22 -6.96 -0.54
CA VAL A 248 21.31 -6.48 0.46
C VAL A 248 20.23 -7.53 0.30
N PRO A 249 20.24 -8.63 1.10
CA PRO A 249 19.10 -9.50 1.11
C PRO A 249 17.90 -8.57 1.25
N THR A 250 17.02 -8.59 0.25
CA THR A 250 15.69 -8.01 0.38
C THR A 250 15.26 -8.51 1.75
N PRO A 251 15.07 -7.61 2.75
CA PRO A 251 14.63 -8.07 4.06
C PRO A 251 13.48 -9.01 3.78
N LYS A 252 13.40 -10.18 4.44
CA LYS A 252 12.22 -11.04 4.27
C LYS A 252 11.02 -10.17 4.63
N LEU A 253 10.40 -9.60 3.61
CA LEU A 253 9.44 -8.55 3.73
C LEU A 253 8.18 -9.32 4.07
N SER A 254 7.78 -9.19 5.32
CA SER A 254 6.55 -9.77 5.79
C SER A 254 5.40 -9.36 4.88
N ALA A 255 4.51 -10.30 4.58
CA ALA A 255 3.30 -10.09 3.78
C ALA A 255 2.34 -9.03 4.39
N ALA A 256 2.70 -8.50 5.56
CA ALA A 256 1.99 -7.54 6.40
C ALA A 256 2.30 -6.06 6.13
N ARG A 257 3.14 -5.67 5.17
CA ARG A 257 3.42 -4.24 4.91
C ARG A 257 2.29 -3.55 4.12
N PRO A 258 2.08 -2.24 4.33
CA PRO A 258 1.18 -1.45 3.49
C PRO A 258 1.59 -1.51 2.02
N VAL A 259 0.60 -1.47 1.14
CA VAL A 259 0.80 -1.45 -0.30
C VAL A 259 0.80 0.00 -0.77
N VAL A 260 1.83 0.39 -1.51
CA VAL A 260 1.89 1.68 -2.21
C VAL A 260 1.92 1.39 -3.70
N THR A 261 0.92 1.92 -4.41
CA THR A 261 0.75 1.69 -5.84
C THR A 261 1.02 2.99 -6.60
N PRO A 262 2.01 3.03 -7.50
CA PRO A 262 2.22 4.18 -8.39
C PRO A 262 0.99 4.42 -9.28
N ILE A 263 0.67 5.68 -9.53
CA ILE A 263 -0.42 6.08 -10.43
C ILE A 263 0.18 6.79 -11.63
N GLU A 264 0.33 6.09 -12.75
CA GLU A 264 1.00 6.61 -13.95
C GLU A 264 0.12 7.61 -14.73
N HIS A 265 -1.19 7.39 -14.70
CA HIS A 265 -2.18 8.14 -15.47
C HIS A 265 -3.29 8.67 -14.56
N ALA A 266 -3.04 9.81 -13.92
CA ALA A 266 -4.04 10.57 -13.18
C ALA A 266 -4.34 11.90 -13.87
N ASP A 267 -5.60 12.31 -13.81
CA ASP A 267 -6.03 13.63 -14.27
C ASP A 267 -5.54 14.73 -13.33
N PHE A 268 -5.25 15.90 -13.91
CA PHE A 268 -4.95 17.11 -13.15
C PHE A 268 -6.23 17.70 -12.57
N LYS A 269 -6.16 18.14 -11.31
CA LYS A 269 -7.29 18.75 -10.61
C LYS A 269 -6.84 19.96 -9.84
N GLU A 270 -7.72 20.95 -9.72
CA GLU A 270 -7.52 22.02 -8.75
C GLU A 270 -7.62 21.45 -7.33
N ILE A 271 -6.71 21.87 -6.46
CA ILE A 271 -6.67 21.41 -5.08
C ILE A 271 -7.48 22.36 -4.23
N HIS A 272 -8.63 21.87 -3.75
CA HIS A 272 -9.52 22.59 -2.84
C HIS A 272 -9.55 21.99 -1.43
N THR A 273 -8.98 20.79 -1.26
CA THR A 273 -8.92 20.08 0.01
C THR A 273 -7.66 20.48 0.80
N PRO A 274 -7.71 20.48 2.14
CA PRO A 274 -6.50 20.55 2.95
C PRO A 274 -5.57 19.38 2.61
N THR A 275 -4.29 19.68 2.43
CA THR A 275 -3.26 18.69 2.06
C THR A 275 -2.15 18.66 3.10
N GLY A 276 -1.42 17.56 3.15
CA GLY A 276 -0.20 17.45 3.95
C GLY A 276 -0.42 17.16 5.43
N ARG A 277 -1.61 16.67 5.82
CA ARG A 277 -1.95 16.35 7.22
C ARG A 277 -0.96 15.37 7.86
N HIS A 278 -0.44 14.44 7.06
CA HIS A 278 0.50 13.40 7.50
C HIS A 278 1.87 13.52 6.82
N THR A 279 2.13 14.67 6.19
CA THR A 279 3.32 14.91 5.40
C THR A 279 4.35 15.68 6.21
N HIS A 280 5.56 15.14 6.26
CA HIS A 280 6.75 15.80 6.77
C HIS A 280 7.76 15.89 5.63
N ASP A 281 8.10 17.09 5.21
CA ASP A 281 8.98 17.30 4.08
C ASP A 281 10.04 18.36 4.36
N ALA A 282 11.16 18.25 3.66
CA ALA A 282 12.27 19.17 3.78
C ALA A 282 13.17 19.10 2.54
N ILE A 283 13.97 20.14 2.34
CA ILE A 283 15.15 20.10 1.46
C ILE A 283 16.36 19.75 2.32
N ILE A 284 17.01 18.65 1.99
CA ILE A 284 18.21 18.16 2.66
C ILE A 284 19.44 18.66 1.91
N VAL A 285 20.27 19.44 2.58
CA VAL A 285 21.57 19.92 2.08
C VAL A 285 22.65 19.05 2.71
N PHE A 286 23.48 18.43 1.87
CA PHE A 286 24.55 17.56 2.32
C PHE A 286 25.86 18.35 2.51
N PRO A 287 26.79 17.86 3.36
CA PRO A 287 28.11 18.46 3.49
C PRO A 287 28.85 18.54 2.15
N ASP A 288 29.59 19.64 1.93
CA ASP A 288 30.31 19.88 0.68
C ASP A 288 31.31 18.76 0.33
N SER A 289 31.90 18.14 1.36
CA SER A 289 32.82 17.00 1.20
C SER A 289 32.17 15.77 0.55
N ALA A 290 30.84 15.67 0.55
CA ALA A 290 30.12 14.53 -0.01
C ALA A 290 29.83 14.67 -1.51
N ASN A 291 29.95 15.88 -2.07
CA ASN A 291 29.58 16.21 -3.44
C ASN A 291 28.18 15.68 -3.82
N ILE A 292 27.19 15.92 -2.97
CA ILE A 292 25.78 15.55 -3.18
C ILE A 292 24.97 16.83 -3.34
N GLU A 293 24.24 16.95 -4.45
CA GLU A 293 23.31 18.06 -4.65
C GLU A 293 22.14 17.99 -3.65
N PRO A 294 21.63 19.15 -3.19
CA PRO A 294 20.49 19.18 -2.28
C PRO A 294 19.27 18.41 -2.83
N ARG A 295 18.56 17.71 -1.94
CA ARG A 295 17.42 16.86 -2.30
C ARG A 295 16.19 17.24 -1.50
N TYR A 296 15.06 17.43 -2.17
CA TYR A 296 13.76 17.42 -1.53
C TYR A 296 13.37 15.99 -1.14
N LEU A 297 12.86 15.81 0.07
CA LEU A 297 12.39 14.54 0.60
C LEU A 297 11.02 14.77 1.25
N SER A 298 10.02 14.04 0.79
CA SER A 298 8.68 13.99 1.40
C SER A 298 8.49 12.63 2.09
N VAL A 299 8.13 12.68 3.36
CA VAL A 299 7.92 11.54 4.25
C VAL A 299 6.48 11.57 4.73
N ILE A 300 5.66 10.64 4.24
CA ILE A 300 4.21 10.62 4.49
C ILE A 300 3.86 9.44 5.39
N ARG A 301 3.22 9.69 6.53
CA ARG A 301 2.71 8.61 7.40
C ARG A 301 1.57 7.90 6.69
N ILE A 302 1.66 6.58 6.58
CA ILE A 302 0.58 5.75 6.06
C ILE A 302 -0.50 5.66 7.14
N THR A 303 -1.67 6.19 6.83
CA THR A 303 -2.81 6.23 7.74
C THR A 303 -3.27 4.81 8.01
N ASN A 304 -3.49 4.48 9.28
CA ASN A 304 -4.03 3.18 9.63
C ASN A 304 -5.51 3.10 9.26
N VAL A 305 -6.03 1.88 9.23
CA VAL A 305 -7.42 1.64 8.83
C VAL A 305 -8.41 2.37 9.72
N ASP A 306 -8.22 2.32 11.03
CA ASP A 306 -9.19 2.86 11.99
C ASP A 306 -9.26 4.39 11.90
N GLU A 307 -8.14 5.04 11.60
CA GLU A 307 -8.06 6.48 11.38
C GLU A 307 -8.75 6.89 10.08
N LEU A 308 -8.55 6.16 8.97
CA LEU A 308 -9.28 6.39 7.72
C LEU A 308 -10.79 6.20 7.92
N MET A 309 -11.20 5.15 8.62
CA MET A 309 -12.61 4.89 8.92
C MET A 309 -13.23 5.95 9.80
N ARG A 310 -12.49 6.43 10.80
CA ARG A 310 -12.93 7.54 11.66
C ARG A 310 -13.03 8.85 10.88
N GLU A 311 -12.11 9.13 9.97
CA GLU A 311 -12.16 10.30 9.10
C GLU A 311 -13.37 10.25 8.16
N ALA A 312 -13.63 9.10 7.53
CA ALA A 312 -14.81 8.90 6.69
C ALA A 312 -16.11 9.05 7.49
N ARG A 313 -16.16 8.50 8.71
CA ARG A 313 -17.33 8.64 9.61
C ARG A 313 -17.54 10.10 10.02
N ASN A 314 -16.49 10.79 10.46
CA ASN A 314 -16.58 12.21 10.83
C ASN A 314 -17.08 13.06 9.67
N THR A 315 -16.59 12.79 8.46
CA THR A 315 -17.02 13.50 7.24
C THR A 315 -18.51 13.27 6.97
N TYR A 316 -18.98 12.02 7.10
CA TYR A 316 -20.40 11.69 6.97
C TYR A 316 -21.26 12.38 8.05
N GLU A 317 -20.84 12.34 9.32
CA GLU A 317 -21.57 12.95 10.44
C GLU A 317 -21.68 14.48 10.28
N ILE A 318 -20.60 15.15 9.86
CA ILE A 318 -20.61 16.59 9.55
C ILE A 318 -21.62 16.86 8.43
N ALA A 319 -21.50 16.17 7.29
CA ALA A 319 -22.37 16.38 6.13
C ALA A 319 -23.85 16.14 6.46
N ARG A 320 -24.14 15.10 7.26
CA ARG A 320 -25.48 14.82 7.76
C ARG A 320 -25.99 15.94 8.66
N SER A 321 -25.16 16.44 9.60
CA SER A 321 -25.57 17.54 10.49
C SER A 321 -25.86 18.83 9.71
N GLU A 322 -25.09 19.12 8.67
CA GLU A 322 -25.31 20.28 7.80
C GLU A 322 -26.59 20.14 6.98
N ARG A 323 -26.89 18.93 6.49
CA ARG A 323 -28.15 18.65 5.81
C ARG A 323 -29.35 18.77 6.77
N GLU A 324 -29.25 18.25 7.99
CA GLU A 324 -30.26 18.40 9.03
C GLU A 324 -30.48 19.89 9.39
N ALA A 325 -29.42 20.68 9.46
CA ALA A 325 -29.51 22.13 9.68
C ALA A 325 -30.20 22.84 8.51
N ALA A 326 -29.87 22.48 7.27
CA ALA A 326 -30.53 23.01 6.07
C ALA A 326 -32.02 22.63 6.02
N GLU A 327 -32.37 21.42 6.44
CA GLU A 327 -33.77 20.97 6.54
C GLU A 327 -34.54 21.75 7.62
N ARG A 328 -33.95 21.98 8.79
CA ARG A 328 -34.57 22.85 9.81
C ARG A 328 -34.75 24.29 9.32
N ALA A 329 -33.84 24.80 8.49
CA ALA A 329 -33.96 26.12 7.88
C ALA A 329 -35.10 26.23 6.85
N MET A 330 -35.70 25.10 6.44
CA MET A 330 -36.92 25.07 5.61
C MET A 330 -38.22 25.21 6.40
N MET A 331 -38.20 24.99 7.72
CA MET A 331 -39.41 25.03 8.54
C MET A 331 -40.04 26.43 8.68
N PRO A 332 -39.28 27.53 8.80
CA PRO A 332 -39.85 28.88 8.86
C PRO A 332 -40.50 29.28 7.52
N PRO A 333 -41.55 30.10 7.55
CA PRO A 333 -42.18 30.61 6.33
C PRO A 333 -41.19 31.39 5.45
N PHE A 334 -41.40 31.34 4.14
CA PHE A 334 -40.56 32.04 3.17
C PHE A 334 -40.97 33.51 3.06
N ASN A 335 -39.98 34.39 3.04
CA ASN A 335 -40.20 35.83 2.83
C ASN A 335 -40.43 36.15 1.33
N SER A 336 -39.99 35.27 0.44
CA SER A 336 -40.17 35.38 -1.01
C SER A 336 -39.95 34.02 -1.70
N VAL A 337 -40.44 33.88 -2.94
CA VAL A 337 -40.17 32.72 -3.81
C VAL A 337 -38.66 32.56 -4.09
N ILE A 338 -37.92 33.67 -4.14
CA ILE A 338 -36.46 33.64 -4.33
C ILE A 338 -35.77 33.04 -3.10
N ASP A 339 -36.24 33.37 -1.88
CA ASP A 339 -35.69 32.82 -0.65
C ASP A 339 -36.01 31.33 -0.50
N GLU A 340 -37.20 30.91 -0.93
CA GLU A 340 -37.59 29.50 -1.02
C GLU A 340 -36.65 28.72 -1.96
N LEU A 341 -36.47 29.20 -3.19
CA LEU A 341 -35.57 28.56 -4.17
C LEU A 341 -34.11 28.49 -3.70
N LYS A 342 -33.61 29.54 -3.03
CA LYS A 342 -32.24 29.55 -2.47
C LYS A 342 -32.06 28.49 -1.38
N ARG A 343 -33.05 28.35 -0.49
CA ARG A 343 -32.98 27.32 0.57
C ARG A 343 -33.16 25.92 -0.01
N GLU A 344 -34.01 25.74 -1.02
CA GLU A 344 -34.16 24.46 -1.73
C GLU A 344 -32.88 24.02 -2.41
N LYS A 345 -32.18 24.97 -3.05
CA LYS A 345 -30.85 24.73 -3.60
C LYS A 345 -29.89 24.26 -2.53
N SER A 346 -29.79 25.03 -1.45
CA SER A 346 -28.87 24.72 -0.35
C SER A 346 -29.16 23.35 0.26
N LEU A 347 -30.43 22.99 0.45
CA LEU A 347 -30.81 21.68 0.98
C LEU A 347 -30.40 20.57 0.02
N THR A 348 -30.66 20.73 -1.27
CA THR A 348 -30.32 19.73 -2.30
C THR A 348 -28.80 19.56 -2.42
N ASP A 349 -28.03 20.65 -2.38
CA ASP A 349 -26.56 20.62 -2.36
C ASP A 349 -26.02 19.87 -1.12
N LYS A 350 -26.61 20.10 0.06
CA LYS A 350 -26.25 19.37 1.29
C LYS A 350 -26.64 17.89 1.22
N GLN A 351 -27.76 17.53 0.61
CA GLN A 351 -28.14 16.13 0.36
C GLN A 351 -27.15 15.42 -0.56
N VAL A 352 -26.73 16.06 -1.66
CA VAL A 352 -25.70 15.51 -2.56
C VAL A 352 -24.37 15.31 -1.81
N THR A 353 -24.01 16.26 -0.95
CA THR A 353 -22.79 16.19 -0.12
C THR A 353 -22.85 15.04 0.89
N GLU A 354 -23.96 14.87 1.61
CA GLU A 354 -24.14 13.74 2.54
C GLU A 354 -24.08 12.39 1.81
N ILE A 355 -24.77 12.25 0.68
CA ILE A 355 -24.77 11.01 -0.10
C ILE A 355 -23.36 10.68 -0.58
N ALA A 356 -22.60 11.67 -1.05
CA ALA A 356 -21.20 11.47 -1.44
C ALA A 356 -20.34 11.02 -0.26
N ALA A 357 -20.48 11.66 0.91
CA ALA A 357 -19.75 11.26 2.12
C ALA A 357 -20.13 9.84 2.60
N HIS A 358 -21.40 9.45 2.47
CA HIS A 358 -21.86 8.11 2.81
C HIS A 358 -21.29 7.06 1.86
N ILE A 359 -21.27 7.32 0.55
CA ILE A 359 -20.63 6.45 -0.43
C ILE A 359 -19.15 6.23 -0.05
N ILE A 360 -18.41 7.29 0.27
CA ILE A 360 -17.01 7.19 0.71
C ILE A 360 -16.85 6.33 1.97
N LEU A 361 -17.74 6.49 2.96
CA LEU A 361 -17.74 5.67 4.18
C LEU A 361 -17.99 4.18 3.87
N LEU A 362 -18.81 3.86 2.88
CA LEU A 362 -19.08 2.49 2.47
C LEU A 362 -17.93 1.92 1.63
N GLU A 363 -17.42 2.70 0.67
CA GLU A 363 -16.31 2.33 -0.20
C GLU A 363 -15.00 2.14 0.56
N SER A 364 -14.76 2.89 1.65
CA SER A 364 -13.63 2.64 2.55
C SER A 364 -13.79 1.34 3.36
N ASN A 365 -15.02 0.91 3.67
CA ASN A 365 -15.29 -0.33 4.39
C ASN A 365 -15.10 -1.60 3.53
N ILE A 366 -15.49 -1.56 2.25
CA ILE A 366 -15.48 -2.74 1.37
C ILE A 366 -14.10 -3.41 1.23
N PRO A 367 -13.00 -2.70 0.89
CA PRO A 367 -11.68 -3.32 0.73
C PRO A 367 -11.16 -3.86 2.07
N LEU A 368 -11.59 -3.31 3.20
CA LEU A 368 -11.23 -3.81 4.53
C LEU A 368 -11.89 -5.15 4.82
N LEU A 369 -13.18 -5.29 4.48
CA LEU A 369 -13.89 -6.56 4.58
C LEU A 369 -13.27 -7.63 3.69
N GLN A 370 -12.87 -7.25 2.47
CA GLN A 370 -12.16 -8.14 1.54
C GLN A 370 -10.78 -8.57 2.06
N GLN A 371 -10.03 -7.64 2.66
CA GLN A 371 -8.73 -7.95 3.26
C GLN A 371 -8.87 -8.88 4.48
N GLU A 372 -9.91 -8.67 5.29
CA GLU A 372 -10.22 -9.54 6.43
C GLU A 372 -10.67 -10.93 5.98
N GLU A 373 -11.47 -11.02 4.91
CA GLU A 373 -11.78 -12.27 4.22
C GLU A 373 -10.51 -13.02 3.80
N ALA A 374 -9.58 -12.34 3.14
CA ALA A 374 -8.31 -12.92 2.68
C ALA A 374 -7.44 -13.42 3.84
N LYS A 375 -7.43 -12.71 4.97
CA LYS A 375 -6.69 -13.11 6.18
C LYS A 375 -7.27 -14.36 6.81
N ILE A 376 -8.60 -14.43 6.96
CA ILE A 376 -9.28 -15.63 7.45
C ILE A 376 -9.00 -16.82 6.53
N TRP A 377 -8.95 -16.58 5.22
CA TRP A 377 -8.62 -17.61 4.25
C TRP A 377 -7.18 -18.14 4.39
N GLN A 378 -6.19 -17.25 4.57
CA GLN A 378 -4.82 -17.67 4.84
C GLN A 378 -4.70 -18.48 6.15
N GLN A 379 -5.46 -18.12 7.18
CA GLN A 379 -5.50 -18.87 8.43
C GLN A 379 -6.16 -20.24 8.25
N HIS A 380 -7.27 -20.31 7.53
CA HIS A 380 -7.93 -21.57 7.17
C HIS A 380 -6.95 -22.55 6.49
N ASP A 381 -6.19 -22.06 5.50
CA ASP A 381 -5.24 -22.87 4.75
C ASP A 381 -4.04 -23.32 5.62
N ALA A 382 -3.62 -22.50 6.58
CA ALA A 382 -2.57 -22.86 7.54
C ALA A 382 -2.99 -23.99 8.51
N TYR A 383 -4.29 -24.16 8.77
CA TYR A 383 -4.82 -25.25 9.62
C TYR A 383 -5.15 -26.54 8.85
N GLY A 384 -4.74 -26.65 7.59
CA GLY A 384 -4.74 -27.90 6.83
C GLY A 384 -6.05 -28.29 6.15
N GLY A 385 -7.11 -27.49 6.26
CA GLY A 385 -8.36 -27.69 5.53
C GLY A 385 -9.17 -28.95 5.90
N HIS A 386 -10.50 -28.78 5.91
CA HIS A 386 -11.55 -29.81 6.02
C HIS A 386 -11.71 -30.65 7.31
N ASP A 387 -10.66 -31.04 8.03
CA ASP A 387 -10.80 -32.05 9.14
C ASP A 387 -10.75 -31.49 10.57
N ASN A 388 -10.95 -30.19 10.74
CA ASN A 388 -10.90 -29.54 12.05
C ASN A 388 -12.10 -28.64 12.31
N LYS A 389 -12.65 -28.68 13.53
CA LYS A 389 -13.73 -27.79 14.02
C LYS A 389 -13.44 -26.30 13.78
N TRP A 390 -12.16 -25.94 13.73
CA TRP A 390 -11.66 -24.60 13.40
C TRP A 390 -11.83 -24.22 11.93
N ALA A 391 -11.69 -25.16 10.98
CA ALA A 391 -11.89 -24.90 9.56
C ALA A 391 -13.34 -24.49 9.25
N PHE A 392 -14.32 -25.14 9.89
CA PHE A 392 -15.74 -24.79 9.73
C PHE A 392 -16.07 -23.39 10.29
N ARG A 393 -15.44 -22.99 11.41
CA ARG A 393 -15.59 -21.64 11.96
C ARG A 393 -15.08 -20.57 10.98
N TYR A 394 -13.85 -20.72 10.50
CA TYR A 394 -13.25 -19.77 9.55
C TYR A 394 -14.03 -19.69 8.23
N PHE A 395 -14.59 -20.81 7.76
CA PHE A 395 -15.44 -20.82 6.57
C PHE A 395 -16.72 -19.98 6.74
N ASN A 396 -17.41 -20.10 7.88
CA ASN A 396 -18.62 -19.31 8.13
C ASN A 396 -18.32 -17.83 8.36
N GLU A 397 -17.24 -17.51 9.08
CA GLU A 397 -16.78 -16.12 9.25
C GLU A 397 -16.47 -15.47 7.90
N ARG A 398 -15.79 -16.18 7.00
CA ARG A 398 -15.52 -15.74 5.63
C ARG A 398 -16.81 -15.43 4.86
N LEU A 399 -17.78 -16.35 4.88
CA LEU A 399 -19.07 -16.14 4.19
C LEU A 399 -19.81 -14.92 4.74
N GLY A 400 -19.75 -14.69 6.06
CA GLY A 400 -20.30 -13.50 6.71
C GLY A 400 -19.66 -12.21 6.23
N LEU A 401 -18.33 -12.13 6.19
CA LEU A 401 -17.60 -10.95 5.70
C LEU A 401 -17.89 -10.67 4.21
N LYS A 402 -17.89 -11.72 3.39
CA LYS A 402 -18.21 -11.61 1.97
C LYS A 402 -19.65 -11.13 1.74
N GLY A 403 -20.61 -11.67 2.50
CA GLY A 403 -22.00 -11.22 2.49
C GLY A 403 -22.14 -9.74 2.87
N LEU A 404 -21.44 -9.31 3.92
CA LEU A 404 -21.45 -7.92 4.36
C LEU A 404 -20.86 -6.98 3.30
N ALA A 405 -19.75 -7.36 2.66
CA ALA A 405 -19.16 -6.57 1.58
C ALA A 405 -20.13 -6.41 0.39
N LEU A 406 -20.86 -7.47 0.04
CA LEU A 406 -21.88 -7.42 -1.02
C LEU A 406 -23.06 -6.50 -0.65
N VAL A 407 -23.54 -6.56 0.59
CA VAL A 407 -24.60 -5.66 1.08
C VAL A 407 -24.14 -4.21 0.99
N LYS A 408 -22.91 -3.91 1.44
CA LYS A 408 -22.33 -2.56 1.38
C LYS A 408 -22.16 -2.07 -0.04
N GLN A 409 -21.75 -2.94 -0.97
CA GLN A 409 -21.70 -2.62 -2.39
C GLN A 409 -23.10 -2.34 -2.97
N GLY A 410 -24.12 -3.07 -2.53
CA GLY A 410 -25.51 -2.81 -2.89
C GLY A 410 -25.98 -1.43 -2.43
N GLU A 411 -25.68 -1.05 -1.19
CA GLU A 411 -25.97 0.29 -0.64
C GLU A 411 -25.30 1.39 -1.47
N VAL A 412 -24.02 1.24 -1.83
CA VAL A 412 -23.28 2.17 -2.70
C VAL A 412 -24.00 2.35 -4.05
N ASN A 413 -24.45 1.26 -4.66
CA ASN A 413 -25.14 1.32 -5.95
C ASN A 413 -26.45 2.11 -5.84
N THR A 414 -27.25 1.87 -4.78
CA THR A 414 -28.49 2.60 -4.53
C THR A 414 -28.24 4.09 -4.29
N LEU A 415 -27.23 4.42 -3.48
CA LEU A 415 -26.86 5.82 -3.19
C LEU A 415 -26.35 6.54 -4.44
N ASN A 416 -25.60 5.87 -5.31
CA ASN A 416 -25.17 6.43 -6.58
C ASN A 416 -26.34 6.79 -7.51
N VAL A 417 -27.42 6.00 -7.50
CA VAL A 417 -28.66 6.33 -8.22
C VAL A 417 -29.31 7.56 -7.61
N ALA A 418 -29.47 7.60 -6.28
CA ALA A 418 -30.05 8.74 -5.58
C ALA A 418 -29.27 10.04 -5.86
N ARG A 419 -27.93 9.99 -5.79
CA ARG A 419 -27.05 11.14 -6.09
C ARG A 419 -27.31 11.71 -7.49
N ARG A 420 -27.46 10.85 -8.51
CA ARG A 420 -27.75 11.30 -9.89
C ARG A 420 -29.11 11.99 -9.99
N ILE A 421 -30.13 11.47 -9.29
CA ILE A 421 -31.47 12.08 -9.25
C ILE A 421 -31.39 13.49 -8.66
N PHE A 422 -30.68 13.67 -7.54
CA PHE A 422 -30.52 14.99 -6.91
C PHE A 422 -29.72 15.97 -7.78
N LEU A 423 -28.64 15.51 -8.40
CA LEU A 423 -27.87 16.32 -9.36
C LEU A 423 -28.73 16.76 -10.55
N HIS A 424 -29.57 15.86 -11.09
CA HIS A 424 -30.48 16.19 -12.18
C HIS A 424 -31.53 17.23 -11.75
N ARG A 425 -32.07 17.09 -10.53
CA ARG A 425 -33.01 18.07 -9.94
C ARG A 425 -32.37 19.46 -9.79
N LEU A 426 -31.12 19.53 -9.33
CA LEU A 426 -30.35 20.78 -9.31
C LEU A 426 -30.17 21.40 -10.69
N THR A 427 -30.07 20.57 -11.74
CA THR A 427 -29.94 21.08 -13.11
C THR A 427 -31.27 21.65 -13.62
N LEU A 428 -32.39 21.00 -13.29
CA LEU A 428 -33.73 21.40 -13.75
C LEU A 428 -34.32 22.60 -13.01
N ILE A 429 -34.03 22.78 -11.73
CA ILE A 429 -34.57 23.90 -10.94
C ILE A 429 -33.85 25.23 -11.27
N PHE A 430 -32.62 25.18 -11.78
CA PHE A 430 -31.75 26.35 -11.93
C PHE A 430 -31.22 26.58 -13.35
N ALA A 431 -31.78 25.88 -14.35
CA ALA A 431 -31.70 26.24 -15.77
C ALA A 431 -32.88 27.14 -16.13
#